data_AF-A0A0H3BK48-F1
#
_entry.id   AF-A0A0H3BK48-F1
#
_cell.length_a   1.000
_cell.length_b   1.000
_cell.length_c   1.000
_cell.angle_alpha   90.00
_cell.angle_beta   90.00
_cell.angle_gamma   90.00
#
_symmetry.space_group_name_H-M   'P 1'
#
loop_
_entity.id
_entity.type
_entity.pdbx_description
1 polymer ?
#
loop_
_entity_poly.entity_id
_entity_poly.type
_entity_poly.pdbx_seq_one_letter_code
_entity_poly.pdbx_strand_id
1 'polypeptide(L)'
;MMSTIPIIFNEKNVAHTVVGGQLCPVASAFLGAVVLNRGVRWNRAEFFAQLTTLGIAPIVSVERSAAAPDVTGLAERFPFVKFITPLECISVGEMINLGVAELDVMYVLVLWSDMRIDPQV
;
A
#
# COMPACT_ATOMS: atom_id res chain seq x y z
N MET A 1 22.72 9.11 -14.72
CA MET A 1 21.64 9.90 -15.33
C MET A 1 20.32 9.20 -15.08
N MET A 2 19.25 9.95 -14.81
CA MET A 2 17.91 9.42 -14.54
C MET A 2 17.11 9.43 -15.86
N SER A 3 16.57 8.26 -16.24
CA SER A 3 15.74 8.13 -17.44
C SER A 3 14.42 8.87 -17.26
N THR A 4 13.93 9.53 -18.31
CA THR A 4 12.63 10.22 -18.36
C THR A 4 11.52 9.36 -18.99
N ILE A 5 11.84 8.13 -19.38
CA ILE A 5 10.84 7.19 -19.91
C ILE A 5 9.84 6.86 -18.80
N PRO A 6 8.52 7.01 -19.01
CA PRO A 6 7.53 6.60 -18.04
C PRO A 6 7.68 5.12 -17.69
N ILE A 7 7.78 4.81 -16.39
CA ILE A 7 7.93 3.43 -15.91
C ILE A 7 6.75 2.52 -16.26
N ILE A 8 5.59 3.10 -16.60
CA ILE A 8 4.43 2.36 -17.13
C ILE A 8 4.69 1.76 -18.53
N PHE A 9 5.65 2.30 -19.29
CA PHE A 9 5.98 1.80 -20.63
C PHE A 9 6.99 0.64 -20.59
N ASN A 10 7.92 0.69 -19.64
CA ASN A 10 8.89 -0.38 -19.40
C ASN A 10 8.64 -0.96 -18.01
N GLU A 11 7.48 -1.61 -17.87
CA GLU A 11 7.02 -2.16 -16.60
C GLU A 11 8.00 -3.22 -16.11
N LYS A 12 8.77 -2.86 -15.08
CA LYS A 12 9.68 -3.78 -14.41
C LYS A 12 8.85 -4.65 -13.48
N ASN A 13 8.86 -5.96 -13.72
CA ASN A 13 8.24 -6.91 -12.78
C ASN A 13 9.12 -6.99 -11.53
N VAL A 14 8.77 -6.22 -10.51
CA VAL A 14 9.48 -6.21 -9.23
C VAL A 14 9.05 -7.45 -8.44
N ALA A 15 9.98 -8.36 -8.17
CA ALA A 15 9.73 -9.50 -7.31
C ALA A 15 9.44 -9.03 -5.87
N HIS A 16 8.33 -9.49 -5.31
CA HIS A 16 7.83 -9.05 -4.01
C HIS A 16 7.08 -10.17 -3.29
N THR A 17 6.93 -10.02 -1.98
CA THR A 17 6.09 -10.89 -1.15
C THR A 17 4.79 -10.17 -0.79
N VAL A 18 3.67 -10.89 -0.78
CA VAL A 18 2.37 -10.37 -0.35
C VAL A 18 1.91 -11.11 0.90
N VAL A 19 1.48 -10.38 1.92
CA VAL A 19 0.94 -10.92 3.18
C VAL A 19 -0.41 -10.26 3.47
N GLY A 20 -1.42 -11.05 3.87
CA GLY A 20 -2.78 -10.54 4.13
C GLY A 20 -3.67 -10.47 2.88
N GLY A 21 -4.69 -9.62 2.91
CA GLY A 21 -5.61 -9.38 1.79
C GLY A 21 -6.68 -10.45 1.54
N GLN A 22 -6.81 -11.45 2.41
CA GLN A 22 -7.72 -12.58 2.21
C GLN A 22 -9.18 -12.27 2.56
N LEU A 23 -9.42 -11.28 3.42
CA LEU A 23 -10.76 -10.95 3.93
C LEU A 23 -11.31 -9.65 3.32
N CYS A 24 -10.93 -9.31 2.09
CA CYS A 24 -11.37 -8.07 1.48
C CYS A 24 -12.90 -8.04 1.32
N PRO A 25 -13.63 -7.20 2.07
CA PRO A 25 -15.08 -7.35 2.24
C PRO A 25 -15.90 -6.85 1.03
N VAL A 26 -15.26 -6.19 0.07
CA VAL A 26 -15.94 -5.55 -1.07
C VAL A 26 -15.26 -5.97 -2.37
N ALA A 27 -15.95 -6.80 -3.16
CA ALA A 27 -15.45 -7.34 -4.43
C ALA A 27 -15.45 -6.33 -5.59
N SER A 28 -16.03 -5.13 -5.40
CA SER A 28 -16.08 -4.06 -6.40
C SER A 28 -16.18 -2.71 -5.69
N ALA A 29 -15.08 -2.24 -5.14
CA ALA A 29 -15.04 -0.92 -4.52
C ALA A 29 -14.77 0.16 -5.58
N PHE A 30 -15.50 1.28 -5.49
CA PHE A 30 -15.25 2.44 -6.34
C PHE A 30 -13.91 3.12 -6.02
N LEU A 31 -13.47 3.03 -4.75
CA LEU A 31 -12.26 3.65 -4.23
C LEU A 31 -11.43 2.62 -3.46
N GLY A 32 -10.15 2.50 -3.80
CA GLY A 32 -9.15 1.79 -3.02
C GLY A 32 -8.02 2.72 -2.56
N ALA A 33 -7.17 2.24 -1.65
CA ALA A 33 -6.02 3.01 -1.19
C ALA A 33 -4.71 2.26 -1.34
N VAL A 34 -3.69 2.98 -1.80
CA VAL A 34 -2.28 2.56 -1.76
C VAL A 34 -1.57 3.37 -0.68
N VAL A 35 -1.05 2.69 0.33
CA VAL A 35 -0.30 3.28 1.43
C VAL A 35 1.19 3.03 1.22
N LEU A 36 1.93 4.09 0.93
CA LEU A 36 3.36 4.06 0.71
C LEU A 36 4.10 4.19 2.05
N ASN A 37 4.94 3.22 2.38
CA ASN A 37 5.75 3.26 3.60
C ASN A 37 7.16 3.76 3.27
N ARG A 38 7.57 4.85 3.93
CA ARG A 38 8.92 5.44 3.82
C ARG A 38 9.66 5.39 5.16
N GLY A 39 10.05 4.19 5.57
CA GLY A 39 10.87 4.02 6.77
C GLY A 39 10.14 4.35 8.07
N VAL A 40 10.68 5.29 8.85
CA VAL A 40 10.52 5.44 10.32
C VAL A 40 9.12 5.15 10.85
N ARG A 41 9.08 4.32 11.91
CA ARG A 41 7.88 3.88 12.64
C ARG A 41 7.09 5.05 13.21
N TRP A 42 5.99 5.42 12.55
CA TRP A 42 4.87 6.05 13.22
C TRP A 42 3.65 5.13 13.16
N ASN A 43 2.73 5.30 14.12
CA ASN A 43 1.71 4.32 14.54
C ASN A 43 0.86 3.72 13.40
N ARG A 44 1.43 2.77 12.65
CA ARG A 44 0.83 2.19 11.43
C ARG A 44 -0.55 1.61 11.70
N ALA A 45 -0.71 0.99 12.86
CA ALA A 45 -1.98 0.39 13.24
C ALA A 45 -3.08 1.43 13.44
N GLU A 46 -2.76 2.61 13.98
CA GLU A 46 -3.73 3.70 14.10
C GLU A 46 -4.09 4.26 12.72
N PHE A 47 -3.11 4.40 11.81
CA PHE A 47 -3.37 4.85 10.44
C PHE A 47 -4.32 3.91 9.68
N PHE A 48 -4.08 2.59 9.74
CA PHE A 48 -5.00 1.63 9.13
C PHE A 48 -6.38 1.62 9.80
N ALA A 49 -6.44 1.80 11.12
CA ALA A 49 -7.72 1.94 11.83
C ALA A 49 -8.49 3.18 11.35
N GLN A 50 -7.83 4.32 11.13
CA GLN A 50 -8.46 5.53 10.59
C GLN A 50 -9.02 5.30 9.18
N LEU A 51 -8.25 4.70 8.27
CA LEU A 51 -8.72 4.35 6.92
C LEU A 51 -9.93 3.42 6.96
N THR A 52 -9.92 2.46 7.89
CA THR A 52 -11.04 1.52 8.09
C THR A 52 -12.30 2.24 8.58
N THR A 53 -12.16 3.16 9.55
CA THR A 53 -13.28 3.98 10.06
C THR A 53 -13.89 4.85 8.98
N LEU A 54 -13.08 5.33 8.02
CA LEU A 54 -13.55 6.09 6.85
C LEU A 54 -14.21 5.21 5.77
N GLY A 55 -14.24 3.89 5.96
CA GLY A 55 -14.83 2.94 5.01
C GLY A 55 -13.99 2.72 3.75
N ILE A 56 -12.69 3.06 3.78
CA ILE A 56 -11.80 2.89 2.63
C ILE A 56 -11.32 1.44 2.58
N ALA A 57 -11.77 0.67 1.59
CA ALA A 57 -11.30 -0.68 1.28
C ALA A 57 -11.58 -0.98 -0.21
N PRO A 58 -10.73 -1.73 -0.94
CA PRO A 58 -9.50 -2.40 -0.52
C PRO A 58 -8.34 -1.45 -0.18
N ILE A 59 -7.41 -1.92 0.66
CA ILE A 59 -6.18 -1.21 1.02
C ILE A 59 -4.97 -2.10 0.68
N VAL A 60 -4.00 -1.52 -0.03
CA VAL A 60 -2.69 -2.10 -0.29
C VAL A 60 -1.63 -1.25 0.39
N SER A 61 -0.74 -1.84 1.16
CA SER A 61 0.39 -1.17 1.80
C SER A 61 1.69 -1.65 1.18
N VAL A 62 2.53 -0.73 0.70
CA VAL A 62 3.75 -1.05 -0.05
C VAL A 62 4.97 -0.58 0.73
N GLU A 63 5.87 -1.51 1.04
CA GLU A 63 7.18 -1.20 1.60
C GLU A 63 8.16 -0.77 0.52
N ARG A 64 9.18 -0.02 0.91
CA ARG A 64 10.20 0.46 -0.04
C ARG A 64 11.31 -0.55 -0.33
N SER A 65 11.58 -1.47 0.60
CA SER A 65 12.66 -2.46 0.45
C SER A 65 12.45 -3.67 1.37
N ALA A 66 13.22 -4.74 1.11
CA ALA A 66 13.24 -5.94 1.92
C ALA A 66 13.73 -5.75 3.36
N ALA A 67 14.41 -4.63 3.65
CA ALA A 67 14.84 -4.28 5.01
C ALA A 67 13.71 -3.69 5.87
N ALA A 68 12.48 -3.68 5.36
CA ALA A 68 11.31 -3.21 6.08
C ALA A 68 10.99 -4.07 7.31
N PRO A 69 10.33 -3.49 8.33
CA PRO A 69 9.90 -4.24 9.51
C PRO A 69 8.94 -5.37 9.13
N ASP A 70 8.97 -6.44 9.91
CA ASP A 70 7.99 -7.53 9.78
C ASP A 70 6.56 -6.99 9.91
N VAL A 71 5.75 -7.27 8.88
CA VAL A 71 4.36 -6.85 8.75
C VAL A 71 3.37 -7.90 9.25
N THR A 72 3.85 -9.08 9.68
CA THR A 72 3.00 -10.21 10.08
C THR A 72 2.01 -9.83 11.17
N GLY A 73 2.45 -9.15 12.24
CA GLY A 73 1.54 -8.70 13.30
C GLY A 73 0.52 -7.64 12.86
N LEU A 74 0.82 -6.84 11.82
CA LEU A 74 -0.16 -5.94 11.22
C LEU A 74 -1.14 -6.69 10.32
N ALA A 75 -0.66 -7.67 9.57
CA ALA A 75 -1.49 -8.53 8.72
C ALA A 75 -2.48 -9.37 9.52
N GLU A 76 -2.10 -9.85 10.71
CA GLU A 76 -3.02 -10.53 11.63
C GLU A 76 -4.11 -9.58 12.16
N ARG A 77 -3.74 -8.34 12.49
CA ARG A 77 -4.68 -7.33 13.01
C ARG A 77 -5.60 -6.75 11.93
N PHE A 78 -5.10 -6.63 10.71
CA PHE A 78 -5.81 -6.04 9.56
C PHE A 78 -5.76 -6.99 8.35
N PRO A 79 -6.43 -8.15 8.42
CA PRO A 79 -6.31 -9.22 7.41
C PRO A 79 -6.92 -8.88 6.05
N PHE A 80 -7.68 -7.78 5.95
CA PHE A 80 -8.20 -7.23 4.70
C PHE A 80 -7.19 -6.32 3.97
N VAL A 81 -6.09 -5.92 4.63
CA VAL A 81 -5.02 -5.13 4.01
C VAL A 81 -4.00 -6.08 3.36
N LYS A 82 -3.63 -5.81 2.11
CA LYS A 82 -2.51 -6.48 1.44
C LYS A 82 -1.21 -5.74 1.76
N PHE A 83 -0.27 -6.39 2.42
CA PHE A 83 1.06 -5.85 2.67
C PHE A 83 2.05 -6.41 1.65
N ILE A 84 2.69 -5.51 0.90
CA ILE A 84 3.66 -5.83 -0.15
C ILE A 84 5.05 -5.44 0.33
N THR A 85 5.97 -6.41 0.31
CA THR A 85 7.39 -6.18 0.59
C THR A 85 8.23 -6.53 -0.63
N PRO A 86 8.86 -5.57 -1.32
CA PRO A 86 9.71 -5.84 -2.46
C PRO A 86 11.03 -6.47 -2.01
N LEU A 87 11.59 -7.36 -2.84
CA LEU A 87 12.88 -8.02 -2.56
C LEU A 87 14.08 -7.08 -2.80
N GLU A 88 13.88 -5.99 -3.53
CA GLU A 88 14.88 -4.96 -3.81
C GLU A 88 14.40 -3.58 -3.32
N CYS A 89 15.29 -2.60 -3.28
CA CYS A 89 14.90 -1.22 -3.01
C CYS A 89 14.28 -0.61 -4.26
N ILE A 90 13.06 -0.10 -4.15
CA ILE A 90 12.31 0.45 -5.27
C ILE A 90 12.07 1.95 -5.13
N SER A 91 11.81 2.59 -6.27
CA SER A 91 11.42 3.98 -6.37
C SER A 91 9.97 4.20 -5.96
N VAL A 92 9.60 5.45 -5.68
CA VAL A 92 8.22 5.81 -5.33
C VAL A 92 7.24 5.47 -6.46
N GLY A 93 7.65 5.67 -7.72
CA GLY A 93 6.82 5.30 -8.87
C GLY A 93 6.57 3.80 -8.95
N GLU A 94 7.61 2.97 -8.73
CA GLU A 94 7.45 1.51 -8.67
C GLU A 94 6.55 1.07 -7.51
N MET A 95 6.65 1.73 -6.34
CA MET A 95 5.74 1.45 -5.22
C MET A 95 4.27 1.74 -5.59
N ILE A 96 4.01 2.86 -6.27
CA ILE A 96 2.66 3.22 -6.73
C ILE A 96 2.16 2.18 -7.74
N ASN A 97 2.98 1.84 -8.74
CA ASN A 97 2.60 0.86 -9.75
C ASN A 97 2.28 -0.51 -9.14
N LEU A 98 3.13 -1.01 -8.22
CA LEU A 98 2.86 -2.26 -7.50
C LEU A 98 1.56 -2.20 -6.70
N GLY A 99 1.32 -1.09 -5.99
CA GLY A 99 0.11 -0.93 -5.20
C GLY A 99 -1.15 -0.90 -6.05
N VAL A 100 -1.11 -0.19 -7.18
CA VAL A 100 -2.24 -0.06 -8.12
C VAL A 100 -2.53 -1.39 -8.82
N ALA A 101 -1.50 -2.14 -9.22
CA ALA A 101 -1.66 -3.44 -9.88
C ALA A 101 -2.39 -4.48 -9.00
N GLU A 102 -2.38 -4.29 -7.68
CA GLU A 102 -3.03 -5.17 -6.70
C GLU A 102 -4.48 -4.79 -6.35
N LEU A 103 -4.98 -3.69 -6.93
CA LEU A 103 -6.31 -3.15 -6.69
C LEU A 103 -7.18 -3.29 -7.95
N ASP A 104 -8.39 -3.82 -7.78
CA ASP A 104 -9.42 -3.85 -8.82
C ASP A 104 -10.52 -2.83 -8.46
N VAL A 105 -10.23 -1.54 -8.69
CA VAL A 105 -11.08 -0.39 -8.31
C VAL A 105 -11.05 0.71 -9.39
N MET A 106 -12.06 1.58 -9.39
CA MET A 106 -12.13 2.70 -10.35
C MET A 106 -11.19 3.85 -9.99
N TYR A 107 -11.04 4.15 -8.71
CA TYR A 107 -10.20 5.24 -8.21
C TYR A 107 -9.24 4.73 -7.14
N VAL A 108 -8.00 5.22 -7.19
CA VAL A 108 -6.97 4.87 -6.21
C VAL A 108 -6.51 6.14 -5.49
N LEU A 109 -6.62 6.13 -4.18
CA LEU A 109 -6.04 7.14 -3.30
C LEU A 109 -4.63 6.71 -2.88
N VAL A 110 -3.62 7.51 -3.20
CA VAL A 110 -2.23 7.23 -2.81
C VAL A 110 -1.85 8.10 -1.62
N LEU A 111 -1.45 7.47 -0.50
CA LEU A 111 -1.13 8.13 0.76
C LEU A 111 0.23 7.71 1.27
N TRP A 112 0.90 8.60 2.00
CA TRP A 112 2.04 8.21 2.83
C TRP A 112 1.58 7.70 4.19
N SER A 113 2.26 6.68 4.72
CA SER A 113 1.95 6.09 6.03
C SER A 113 2.14 7.03 7.22
N ASP A 114 2.81 8.17 7.01
CA ASP A 114 3.08 9.19 8.03
C ASP A 114 2.12 10.39 7.95
N MET A 115 1.12 10.34 7.07
CA MET A 115 0.08 11.36 7.02
C MET A 115 -0.88 11.20 8.19
N ARG A 116 -1.29 12.33 8.76
CA ARG A 116 -2.39 12.37 9.72
C ARG A 116 -3.67 12.67 8.96
N ILE A 117 -4.65 11.79 9.09
CA ILE A 117 -5.98 12.01 8.53
C ILE A 117 -6.80 12.66 9.63
N ASP A 118 -7.18 13.92 9.42
CA ASP A 118 -8.08 14.61 10.34
C ASP A 118 -9.51 14.28 9.93
N PRO A 119 -10.30 13.59 10.78
CA PRO A 119 -11.73 13.44 10.52
C PRO A 119 -12.36 14.82 10.68
N GLN A 120 -12.47 15.58 9.58
CA GLN A 120 -13.24 16.81 9.61
C GLN A 120 -14.72 16.46 9.75
N VAL A 121 -15.20 16.66 10.99
CA VAL A 121 -16.56 16.97 11.47
C VAL A 121 -17.73 16.28 10.77
#